data_AF-A0A8D8YH57-F1
#
_entry.id   AF-A0A8D8YH57-F1
#
_cell.length_a   1.000
_cell.length_b   1.000
_cell.length_c   1.000
_cell.angle_alpha   90.00
_cell.angle_beta   90.00
_cell.angle_gamma   90.00
#
_symmetry.space_group_name_H-M   'P 1'
#
loop_
_entity.id
_entity.type
_entity.pdbx_description
1 polymer ?
#
loop_
_entity_poly.entity_id
_entity_poly.type
_entity_poly.pdbx_seq_one_letter_code
_entity_poly.pdbx_strand_id
1 'polypeptide(L)'
;MDGFSDIQEDQGSSRNTQEASYLDNLENVTSNQKQCSQSPKIKVQSAIPKKRTEVLKWNGWGYKDSKFQLKNGIVEFIGDRYLGHMELPYLTQWVLDLFRIDLNQKNESKQLPQTFPVPNISQNVLSLLEQTKVSFSTQGEDRLLRAHGQTTNEVYRLRHSSFNRIPDVVVWPECTEDVEKIVKLAHEHNLVIIPFGGGTSVSGAVECPQRETRTIISLDTSQMNSILWLDEENLVACIEAGIIGQDLERELQARGYTSGHEPDSYEFSRYSWSDHQSGSENTAPAQMSQVWFDCVSRL
;
A
#
# COMPACT_ATOMS: atom_id res chain seq x y z
N MET A 1 -64.89 29.67 -34.79
CA MET A 1 -64.10 28.72 -35.58
C MET A 1 -62.79 28.51 -34.85
N ASP A 2 -62.83 28.09 -33.59
CA ASP A 2 -63.14 26.72 -33.08
C ASP A 2 -61.82 25.93 -33.05
N GLY A 3 -61.30 25.38 -31.95
CA GLY A 3 -61.75 25.32 -30.55
C GLY A 3 -60.77 24.45 -29.72
N PHE A 4 -60.93 24.49 -28.39
CA PHE A 4 -60.57 23.48 -27.36
C PHE A 4 -59.08 23.10 -27.18
N SER A 5 -58.49 22.90 -25.99
CA SER A 5 -58.94 22.91 -24.58
C SER A 5 -57.72 22.74 -23.66
N ASP A 6 -57.90 23.11 -22.39
CA ASP A 6 -56.98 23.02 -21.25
C ASP A 6 -56.23 21.69 -21.06
N ILE A 7 -54.96 21.78 -20.63
CA ILE A 7 -54.29 20.76 -19.82
C ILE A 7 -53.70 21.48 -18.60
N GLN A 8 -54.28 21.21 -17.43
CA GLN A 8 -53.73 21.60 -16.13
C GLN A 8 -52.45 20.80 -15.84
N GLU A 9 -51.39 21.48 -15.40
CA GLU A 9 -50.20 20.85 -14.83
C GLU A 9 -50.53 20.19 -13.48
N ASP A 10 -50.51 18.86 -13.44
CA ASP A 10 -50.50 18.08 -12.21
C ASP A 10 -49.05 17.98 -11.68
N GLN A 11 -48.63 18.99 -10.90
CA GLN A 11 -47.41 18.93 -10.10
C GLN A 11 -47.77 18.72 -8.63
N GLY A 12 -47.99 17.47 -8.22
CA GLY A 12 -48.32 17.18 -6.82
C GLY A 12 -47.96 15.82 -6.23
N SER A 13 -47.74 14.77 -7.02
CA SER A 13 -47.74 13.40 -6.46
C SER A 13 -46.47 12.56 -6.62
N SER A 14 -45.45 12.99 -7.39
CA SER A 14 -44.28 12.14 -7.72
C SER A 14 -42.98 12.49 -6.99
N ARG A 15 -42.89 13.64 -6.32
CA ARG A 15 -41.68 14.05 -5.56
C ARG A 15 -41.57 13.39 -4.19
N ASN A 16 -42.69 13.14 -3.51
CA ASN A 16 -42.69 12.54 -2.16
C ASN A 16 -42.24 11.08 -2.14
N THR A 17 -42.45 10.31 -3.22
CA THR A 17 -42.05 8.89 -3.28
C THR A 17 -40.56 8.70 -3.54
N GLN A 18 -39.90 9.64 -4.25
CA GLN A 18 -38.46 9.58 -4.50
C GLN A 18 -37.66 10.01 -3.27
N GLU A 19 -38.08 11.07 -2.57
CA GLU A 19 -37.44 11.49 -1.31
C GLU A 19 -37.59 10.44 -0.20
N ALA A 20 -38.76 9.81 -0.06
CA ALA A 20 -38.96 8.71 0.87
C ALA A 20 -38.04 7.52 0.57
N SER A 21 -37.90 7.12 -0.71
CA SER A 21 -37.00 6.04 -1.10
C SER A 21 -35.52 6.35 -0.87
N TYR A 22 -35.13 7.63 -0.95
CA TYR A 22 -33.75 8.07 -0.71
C TYR A 22 -33.42 8.11 0.78
N LEU A 23 -34.37 8.54 1.61
CA LEU A 23 -34.26 8.52 3.07
C LEU A 23 -34.29 7.09 3.63
N ASP A 24 -35.14 6.21 3.09
CA ASP A 24 -35.15 4.77 3.44
C ASP A 24 -33.83 4.09 3.07
N ASN A 25 -33.21 4.48 1.95
CA ASN A 25 -31.88 3.99 1.58
C ASN A 25 -30.78 4.51 2.52
N LEU A 26 -30.87 5.75 3.01
CA LEU A 26 -29.94 6.30 4.00
C LEU A 26 -30.13 5.68 5.39
N GLU A 27 -31.36 5.38 5.78
CA GLU A 27 -31.68 4.67 7.03
C GLU A 27 -31.22 3.21 6.97
N ASN A 28 -31.36 2.53 5.83
CA ASN A 28 -30.84 1.16 5.64
C ASN A 28 -29.31 1.10 5.58
N VAL A 29 -28.65 2.10 4.98
CA VAL A 29 -27.18 2.21 5.01
C VAL A 29 -26.68 2.45 6.44
N THR A 30 -27.38 3.29 7.22
CA THR A 30 -27.01 3.56 8.62
C THR A 30 -27.38 2.42 9.58
N SER A 31 -28.42 1.63 9.30
CA SER A 31 -28.76 0.42 10.07
C SER A 31 -27.76 -0.71 9.80
N ASN A 32 -27.34 -0.91 8.55
CA ASN A 32 -26.30 -1.90 8.21
C ASN A 32 -24.93 -1.50 8.77
N GLN A 33 -24.59 -0.20 8.80
CA GLN A 33 -23.41 0.29 9.53
C GLN A 33 -23.50 0.02 11.04
N LYS A 34 -24.69 0.13 11.65
CA LYS A 34 -24.91 -0.21 13.06
C LYS A 34 -24.82 -1.72 13.32
N GLN A 35 -25.22 -2.57 12.39
CA GLN A 35 -25.15 -4.03 12.54
C GLN A 35 -23.72 -4.56 12.32
N CYS A 36 -22.98 -4.01 11.35
CA CYS A 36 -21.53 -4.28 11.15
C CYS A 36 -20.65 -3.83 12.32
N SER A 37 -21.11 -2.86 13.12
CA SER A 37 -20.36 -2.36 14.29
C SER A 37 -20.23 -3.36 15.46
N GLN A 38 -20.88 -4.51 15.38
CA GLN A 38 -20.83 -5.55 16.43
C GLN A 38 -19.77 -6.65 16.18
N SER A 39 -19.20 -6.72 14.98
CA SER A 39 -18.13 -7.67 14.68
C SER A 39 -16.81 -7.17 15.29
N PRO A 40 -16.05 -8.02 16.00
CA PRO A 40 -14.79 -7.59 16.60
C PRO A 40 -13.77 -7.26 15.51
N LYS A 41 -13.17 -6.07 15.57
CA LYS A 41 -12.01 -5.69 14.76
C LYS A 41 -10.92 -6.78 14.85
N ILE A 42 -10.51 -7.32 13.72
CA ILE A 42 -9.45 -8.34 13.65
C ILE A 42 -8.14 -7.63 13.36
N LYS A 43 -7.21 -7.65 14.31
CA LYS A 43 -5.84 -7.17 14.08
C LYS A 43 -5.04 -8.26 13.40
N VAL A 44 -4.57 -7.99 12.18
CA VAL A 44 -3.81 -8.97 11.41
C VAL A 44 -2.34 -8.89 11.79
N GLN A 45 -1.74 -10.06 12.06
CA GLN A 45 -0.31 -10.15 12.26
C GLN A 45 0.38 -9.99 10.90
N SER A 46 1.11 -8.89 10.71
CA SER A 46 1.77 -8.62 9.42
C SER A 46 2.92 -9.60 9.17
N ALA A 47 3.03 -10.13 7.95
CA ALA A 47 4.23 -10.86 7.50
C ALA A 47 5.44 -9.92 7.32
N ILE A 48 5.21 -8.61 7.16
CA ILE A 48 6.24 -7.58 6.98
C ILE A 48 6.30 -6.67 8.22
N PRO A 49 7.42 -6.66 8.98
CA PRO A 49 7.58 -5.82 10.16
C PRO A 49 7.85 -4.34 9.80
N LYS A 50 7.74 -3.44 10.80
CA LYS A 50 8.09 -2.01 10.64
C LYS A 50 9.52 -1.82 10.08
N LYS A 51 10.47 -2.57 10.66
CA LYS A 51 11.86 -2.66 10.20
C LYS A 51 11.98 -3.68 9.08
N ARG A 52 11.62 -3.24 7.87
CA ARG A 52 11.46 -4.11 6.69
C ARG A 52 12.70 -4.95 6.37
N THR A 53 13.89 -4.45 6.65
CA THR A 53 15.16 -5.15 6.44
C THR A 53 15.36 -6.35 7.34
N GLU A 54 14.54 -6.60 8.35
CA GLU A 54 14.60 -7.87 9.09
C GLU A 54 14.29 -9.05 8.16
N VAL A 55 13.37 -8.86 7.21
CA VAL A 55 12.90 -9.93 6.32
C VAL A 55 13.10 -9.65 4.82
N LEU A 56 13.07 -8.39 4.40
CA LEU A 56 13.15 -7.96 2.99
C LEU A 56 14.56 -7.55 2.57
N LYS A 57 14.86 -7.75 1.28
CA LYS A 57 16.07 -7.18 0.67
C LYS A 57 15.94 -5.65 0.62
N TRP A 58 17.01 -4.95 0.97
CA TRP A 58 17.04 -3.49 0.94
C TRP A 58 17.36 -2.92 -0.45
N ASN A 59 17.93 -3.73 -1.35
CA ASN A 59 18.47 -3.33 -2.66
C ASN A 59 17.91 -4.16 -3.83
N GLY A 60 16.69 -4.68 -3.68
CA GLY A 60 16.02 -5.46 -4.70
C GLY A 60 14.72 -6.07 -4.21
N TRP A 61 14.12 -6.91 -5.06
CA TRP A 61 12.81 -7.50 -4.81
C TRP A 61 12.82 -8.59 -3.73
N GLY A 62 11.76 -8.58 -2.91
CA GLY A 62 11.31 -9.71 -2.09
C GLY A 62 12.14 -10.02 -0.85
N TYR A 63 11.89 -11.21 -0.30
CA TYR A 63 12.50 -11.70 0.93
C TYR A 63 14.01 -11.97 0.81
N LYS A 64 14.76 -11.85 1.91
CA LYS A 64 16.20 -12.12 1.98
C LYS A 64 16.56 -13.58 1.78
N ASP A 65 15.68 -14.47 2.23
CA ASP A 65 15.83 -15.93 2.16
C ASP A 65 15.66 -16.50 0.75
N SER A 66 15.13 -15.71 -0.19
CA SER A 66 14.69 -16.17 -1.50
C SER A 66 15.45 -15.46 -2.62
N LYS A 67 16.36 -16.17 -3.31
CA LYS A 67 17.14 -15.59 -4.43
C LYS A 67 17.69 -16.66 -5.36
N PHE A 68 18.00 -16.25 -6.59
CA PHE A 68 18.86 -17.04 -7.47
C PHE A 68 20.33 -16.94 -7.02
N GLN A 69 21.05 -18.04 -7.08
CA GLN A 69 22.50 -18.11 -6.92
C GLN A 69 23.10 -19.07 -7.95
N LEU A 70 24.43 -19.08 -8.04
CA LEU A 70 25.16 -20.01 -8.90
C LEU A 70 25.87 -21.04 -8.02
N LYS A 71 25.62 -22.32 -8.28
CA LYS A 71 26.24 -23.46 -7.60
C LYS A 71 26.77 -24.42 -8.66
N ASN A 72 28.10 -24.63 -8.68
CA ASN A 72 28.77 -25.50 -9.66
C ASN A 72 28.43 -25.17 -11.12
N GLY A 73 28.25 -23.88 -11.45
CA GLY A 73 27.90 -23.43 -12.80
C GLY A 73 26.41 -23.57 -13.15
N ILE A 74 25.56 -24.05 -12.24
CA ILE A 74 24.12 -24.17 -12.42
C ILE A 74 23.41 -23.11 -11.57
N VAL A 75 22.42 -22.43 -12.17
CA VAL A 75 21.53 -21.52 -11.45
C VAL A 75 20.65 -22.33 -10.51
N GLU A 76 20.61 -21.94 -9.25
CA GLU A 76 19.79 -22.52 -8.20
C GLU A 76 18.93 -21.43 -7.58
N PHE A 77 17.67 -21.71 -7.30
CA PHE A 77 16.83 -20.85 -6.48
C PHE A 77 16.85 -21.34 -5.03
N ILE A 78 17.32 -20.51 -4.10
CA ILE A 78 17.40 -20.88 -2.68
C ILE A 78 16.19 -20.41 -1.87
N GLY A 79 15.97 -21.08 -0.73
CA GLY A 79 14.89 -20.80 0.20
C GLY A 79 13.70 -21.74 0.00
N ASP A 80 12.93 -21.93 1.06
CA ASP A 80 11.81 -22.88 1.11
C ASP A 80 10.44 -22.23 0.84
N ARG A 81 10.42 -20.92 0.55
CA ARG A 81 9.18 -20.17 0.34
C ARG A 81 8.48 -20.52 -0.98
N TYR A 82 9.24 -20.86 -2.02
CA TYR A 82 8.71 -21.12 -3.36
C TYR A 82 9.25 -22.44 -3.92
N LEU A 83 10.32 -22.39 -4.73
CA LEU A 83 10.83 -23.54 -5.50
C LEU A 83 11.63 -24.56 -4.66
N GLY A 84 12.05 -24.22 -3.43
CA GLY A 84 12.68 -25.16 -2.50
C GLY A 84 14.03 -25.71 -2.98
N HIS A 85 15.08 -24.87 -2.95
CA HIS A 85 16.45 -25.28 -3.31
C HIS A 85 16.58 -25.99 -4.68
N MET A 86 15.81 -25.54 -5.66
CA MET A 86 15.73 -26.17 -6.97
C MET A 86 16.89 -25.74 -7.87
N GLU A 87 17.60 -26.72 -8.43
CA GLU A 87 18.59 -26.50 -9.50
C GLU A 87 17.89 -26.36 -10.86
N LEU A 88 18.31 -25.37 -11.65
CA LEU A 88 17.64 -24.93 -12.88
C LEU A 88 18.61 -24.99 -14.08
N PRO A 89 19.02 -26.20 -14.53
CA PRO A 89 20.00 -26.36 -15.59
C PRO A 89 19.52 -25.82 -16.95
N TYR A 90 18.25 -26.00 -17.30
CA TYR A 90 17.69 -25.48 -18.55
C TYR A 90 17.59 -23.95 -18.57
N LEU A 91 17.25 -23.33 -17.43
CA LEU A 91 17.30 -21.87 -17.29
C LEU A 91 18.74 -21.37 -17.47
N THR A 92 19.70 -22.06 -16.86
CA THR A 92 21.13 -21.71 -16.97
C THR A 92 21.57 -21.71 -18.44
N GLN A 93 21.27 -22.79 -19.16
CA GLN A 93 21.62 -22.90 -20.58
C GLN A 93 20.95 -21.80 -21.41
N TRP A 94 19.65 -21.58 -21.19
CA TRP A 94 18.89 -20.54 -21.90
C TRP A 94 19.48 -19.13 -21.67
N VAL A 95 19.88 -18.79 -20.43
CA VAL A 95 20.53 -17.50 -20.12
C VAL A 95 21.87 -17.35 -20.86
N LEU A 96 22.69 -18.41 -20.86
CA LEU A 96 23.98 -18.40 -21.55
C LEU A 96 23.81 -18.20 -23.06
N ASP A 97 22.85 -18.90 -23.66
CA ASP A 97 22.59 -18.82 -25.10
C ASP A 97 22.03 -17.46 -25.51
N LEU A 98 21.11 -16.91 -24.71
CA LEU A 98 20.45 -15.64 -25.00
C LEU A 98 21.37 -14.43 -24.80
N PHE A 99 22.00 -14.33 -23.63
CA PHE A 99 22.75 -13.13 -23.26
C PHE A 99 24.24 -13.22 -23.61
N ARG A 100 24.76 -14.41 -23.92
CA ARG A 100 26.17 -14.65 -24.27
C ARG A 100 27.15 -14.09 -23.24
N ILE A 101 26.83 -14.33 -21.96
CA ILE A 101 27.58 -13.83 -20.81
C ILE A 101 28.55 -14.87 -20.25
N ASP A 102 29.59 -14.39 -19.56
CA ASP A 102 30.46 -15.21 -18.72
C ASP A 102 29.98 -15.16 -17.26
N LEU A 103 29.50 -16.29 -16.72
CA LEU A 103 28.97 -16.39 -15.37
C LEU A 103 30.01 -16.12 -14.27
N ASN A 104 31.30 -16.12 -14.62
CA ASN A 104 32.38 -15.76 -13.70
C ASN A 104 32.55 -14.25 -13.55
N GLN A 105 32.02 -13.45 -14.49
CA GLN A 105 32.07 -11.99 -14.43
C GLN A 105 30.89 -11.44 -13.65
N LYS A 106 31.12 -11.10 -12.38
CA LYS A 106 30.08 -10.62 -11.46
C LYS A 106 30.22 -9.13 -11.20
N ASN A 107 29.10 -8.41 -11.28
CA ASN A 107 29.00 -7.04 -10.78
C ASN A 107 28.73 -7.05 -9.28
N GLU A 108 29.56 -6.33 -8.52
CA GLU A 108 29.35 -6.17 -7.09
C GLU A 108 28.30 -5.10 -6.79
N SER A 109 27.36 -5.42 -5.91
CA SER A 109 26.43 -4.45 -5.35
C SER A 109 27.06 -3.78 -4.13
N LYS A 110 26.74 -2.50 -3.93
CA LYS A 110 27.01 -1.80 -2.67
C LYS A 110 26.37 -2.54 -1.50
N GLN A 111 26.98 -2.37 -0.32
CA GLN A 111 26.39 -2.70 0.98
C GLN A 111 25.38 -1.63 1.39
N LEU A 112 24.54 -1.94 2.37
CA LEU A 112 23.60 -0.97 2.93
C LEU A 112 24.40 0.27 3.41
N PRO A 113 24.03 1.49 2.99
CA PRO A 113 24.74 2.69 3.40
C PRO A 113 24.75 2.86 4.92
N GLN A 114 25.85 3.38 5.45
CA GLN A 114 25.96 3.78 6.86
C GLN A 114 25.67 5.26 7.07
N THR A 115 25.70 6.04 5.98
CA THR A 115 25.44 7.48 5.97
C THR A 115 24.28 7.77 5.04
N PHE A 116 23.45 8.73 5.43
CA PHE A 116 22.21 9.08 4.74
C PHE A 116 22.07 10.61 4.69
N PRO A 117 21.30 11.16 3.73
CA PRO A 117 20.94 12.58 3.73
C PRO A 117 20.36 12.99 5.09
N VAL A 118 20.87 14.07 5.67
CA VAL A 118 20.38 14.61 6.94
C VAL A 118 18.90 15.00 6.77
N PRO A 119 18.00 14.61 7.69
CA PRO A 119 16.59 14.97 7.58
C PRO A 119 16.42 16.48 7.77
N ASN A 120 15.74 17.14 6.82
CA ASN A 120 15.33 18.53 6.96
C ASN A 120 14.02 18.60 7.76
N ILE A 121 14.12 18.53 9.09
CA ILE A 121 12.99 18.59 10.01
C ILE A 121 13.33 19.50 11.20
N SER A 122 12.42 20.42 11.54
CA SER A 122 12.63 21.35 12.66
C SER A 122 12.28 20.69 14.00
N GLN A 123 12.90 21.17 15.08
CA GLN A 123 12.61 20.69 16.43
C GLN A 123 11.13 20.90 16.81
N ASN A 124 10.52 22.00 16.35
CA ASN A 124 9.09 22.25 16.56
C ASN A 124 8.22 21.14 15.94
N VAL A 125 8.50 20.75 14.69
CA VAL A 125 7.77 19.66 14.02
C VAL A 125 7.96 18.33 14.73
N LEU A 126 9.18 18.02 15.22
CA LEU A 126 9.44 16.82 16.01
C LEU A 126 8.58 16.79 17.29
N SER A 127 8.55 17.88 18.04
CA SER A 127 7.74 17.96 19.26
C SER A 127 6.24 17.88 18.99
N LEU A 128 5.76 18.39 17.85
CA LEU A 128 4.37 18.23 17.44
C LEU A 128 4.05 16.78 17.06
N LEU A 129 4.95 16.09 16.35
CA LEU A 129 4.80 14.66 16.05
C LEU A 129 4.73 13.83 17.34
N GLU A 130 5.59 14.11 18.32
CA GLU A 130 5.52 13.46 19.65
C GLU A 130 4.15 13.65 20.32
N GLN A 131 3.55 14.84 20.23
CA GLN A 131 2.23 15.13 20.79
C GLN A 131 1.10 14.34 20.12
N THR A 132 1.23 14.00 18.82
CA THR A 132 0.24 13.18 18.12
C THR A 132 0.15 11.76 18.68
N LYS A 133 1.22 11.29 19.35
CA LYS A 133 1.45 9.90 19.80
C LYS A 133 1.55 8.88 18.66
N VAL A 134 1.61 9.32 17.41
CA VAL A 134 1.85 8.45 16.26
C VAL A 134 3.32 8.05 16.24
N SER A 135 3.61 6.77 16.05
CA SER A 135 4.98 6.26 15.95
C SER A 135 5.70 6.87 14.74
N PHE A 136 6.94 7.34 14.92
CA PHE A 136 7.74 7.91 13.84
C PHE A 136 9.24 7.59 13.97
N SER A 137 9.98 7.76 12.87
CA SER A 137 11.43 7.55 12.81
C SER A 137 12.10 8.55 11.87
N THR A 138 13.25 9.06 12.29
CA THR A 138 14.17 9.86 11.45
C THR A 138 15.42 9.07 11.06
N GLN A 139 15.47 7.77 11.36
CA GLN A 139 16.60 6.90 11.02
C GLN A 139 16.76 6.77 9.51
N GLY A 140 18.00 6.86 9.04
CA GLY A 140 18.31 6.91 7.61
C GLY A 140 17.87 5.66 6.85
N GLU A 141 17.97 4.48 7.47
CA GLU A 141 17.53 3.21 6.88
C GLU A 141 16.01 3.19 6.66
N ASP A 142 15.22 3.55 7.68
CA ASP A 142 13.74 3.59 7.58
C ASP A 142 13.28 4.53 6.47
N ARG A 143 13.97 5.66 6.34
CA ARG A 143 13.72 6.70 5.33
C ARG A 143 14.11 6.23 3.92
N LEU A 144 15.28 5.60 3.76
CA LEU A 144 15.75 5.11 2.47
C LEU A 144 14.82 4.05 1.89
N LEU A 145 14.37 3.09 2.72
CA LEU A 145 13.49 1.99 2.29
C LEU A 145 12.10 2.45 1.83
N ARG A 146 11.77 3.73 2.06
CA ARG A 146 10.50 4.36 1.68
C ARG A 146 10.67 5.47 0.65
N ALA A 147 11.89 5.62 0.11
CA ALA A 147 12.22 6.61 -0.90
C ALA A 147 12.14 6.08 -2.33
N HIS A 148 11.78 4.81 -2.51
CA HIS A 148 11.82 4.13 -3.80
C HIS A 148 10.75 3.05 -3.94
N GLY A 149 10.38 2.79 -5.19
CA GLY A 149 9.66 1.60 -5.64
C GLY A 149 10.61 0.54 -6.20
N GLN A 150 10.21 -0.09 -7.30
CA GLN A 150 10.88 -1.23 -7.92
C GLN A 150 11.21 -0.99 -9.40
N THR A 151 11.26 0.27 -9.85
CA THR A 151 11.75 0.53 -11.21
C THR A 151 13.21 0.12 -11.35
N THR A 152 13.63 -0.24 -12.56
CA THR A 152 15.03 -0.59 -12.84
C THR A 152 15.99 0.51 -12.41
N ASN A 153 15.66 1.78 -12.64
CA ASN A 153 16.49 2.92 -12.24
C ASN A 153 16.61 3.06 -10.72
N GLU A 154 15.52 2.88 -9.97
CA GLU A 154 15.55 2.93 -8.51
C GLU A 154 16.39 1.79 -7.91
N VAL A 155 16.18 0.55 -8.38
CA VAL A 155 16.97 -0.61 -7.94
C VAL A 155 18.44 -0.45 -8.31
N TYR A 156 18.73 0.07 -9.50
CA TYR A 156 20.10 0.39 -9.90
C TYR A 156 20.75 1.42 -8.96
N ARG A 157 20.01 2.47 -8.56
CA ARG A 157 20.50 3.47 -7.61
C ARG A 157 20.83 2.87 -6.25
N LEU A 158 19.99 1.97 -5.73
CA LEU A 158 20.28 1.25 -4.47
C LEU A 158 21.60 0.46 -4.56
N ARG A 159 21.81 -0.22 -5.68
CA ARG A 159 22.93 -1.15 -5.86
C ARG A 159 24.23 -0.46 -6.22
N HIS A 160 24.19 0.64 -6.96
CA HIS A 160 25.38 1.22 -7.60
C HIS A 160 25.52 2.74 -7.40
N SER A 161 24.49 3.45 -6.91
CA SER A 161 24.50 4.91 -6.74
C SER A 161 24.02 5.30 -5.34
N SER A 162 23.27 6.40 -5.22
CA SER A 162 22.64 6.90 -3.99
C SER A 162 21.37 7.68 -4.32
N PHE A 163 20.50 7.85 -3.32
CA PHE A 163 19.37 8.77 -3.39
C PHE A 163 19.78 10.10 -2.75
N ASN A 164 19.72 11.18 -3.53
CA ASN A 164 20.08 12.52 -3.04
C ASN A 164 18.98 13.14 -2.16
N ARG A 165 17.71 12.77 -2.43
CA ARG A 165 16.54 13.14 -1.64
C ARG A 165 15.82 11.87 -1.22
N ILE A 166 15.60 11.72 0.08
CA ILE A 166 14.77 10.70 0.72
C ILE A 166 13.79 11.43 1.67
N PRO A 167 12.71 10.79 2.15
CA PRO A 167 11.83 11.39 3.16
C PRO A 167 12.63 11.89 4.37
N ASP A 168 12.18 12.90 5.07
CA ASP A 168 12.84 13.42 6.28
C ASP A 168 12.40 12.68 7.54
N VAL A 169 11.17 12.19 7.54
CA VAL A 169 10.60 11.41 8.63
C VAL A 169 9.64 10.36 8.07
N VAL A 170 9.59 9.21 8.72
CA VAL A 170 8.61 8.16 8.47
C VAL A 170 7.63 8.16 9.63
N VAL A 171 6.33 8.08 9.35
CA VAL A 171 5.28 7.93 10.36
C VAL A 171 4.48 6.65 10.10
N TRP A 172 4.01 6.02 11.18
CA TRP A 172 3.22 4.78 11.15
C TRP A 172 1.90 4.98 11.90
N PRO A 173 0.87 5.56 11.24
CA PRO A 173 -0.47 5.62 11.81
C PRO A 173 -1.02 4.21 12.04
N GLU A 174 -1.85 4.04 13.07
CA GLU A 174 -2.51 2.75 13.38
C GLU A 174 -4.02 2.78 13.13
N CYS A 175 -4.57 3.96 12.83
CA CYS A 175 -5.98 4.17 12.50
C CYS A 175 -6.18 5.45 11.67
N THR A 176 -7.42 5.67 11.21
CA THR A 176 -7.84 6.86 10.46
C THR A 176 -7.58 8.16 11.23
N GLU A 177 -7.84 8.20 12.53
CA GLU A 177 -7.64 9.38 13.37
C GLU A 177 -6.17 9.79 13.46
N ASP A 178 -5.25 8.83 13.41
CA ASP A 178 -3.83 9.13 13.35
C ASP A 178 -3.44 9.78 12.01
N VAL A 179 -3.99 9.28 10.90
CA VAL A 179 -3.80 9.91 9.58
C VAL A 179 -4.32 11.34 9.59
N GLU A 180 -5.50 11.59 10.15
CA GLU A 180 -6.07 12.94 10.27
C GLU A 180 -5.16 13.90 11.04
N LYS A 181 -4.60 13.46 12.17
CA LYS A 181 -3.62 14.27 12.94
C LYS A 181 -2.40 14.62 12.10
N ILE A 182 -1.84 13.65 11.37
CA ILE A 182 -0.65 13.87 10.53
C ILE A 182 -0.96 14.81 9.36
N VAL A 183 -2.09 14.62 8.68
CA VAL A 183 -2.51 15.47 7.56
C VAL A 183 -2.76 16.90 8.04
N LYS A 184 -3.42 17.08 9.18
CA LYS A 184 -3.64 18.39 9.80
C LYS A 184 -2.31 19.07 10.13
N LEU A 185 -1.38 18.36 10.79
CA LEU A 185 -0.05 18.88 11.12
C LEU A 185 0.70 19.27 9.84
N ALA A 186 0.67 18.43 8.80
CA ALA A 186 1.32 18.73 7.54
C ALA A 186 0.75 19.98 6.86
N HIS A 187 -0.57 20.15 6.90
CA HIS A 187 -1.23 21.36 6.39
C HIS A 187 -0.81 22.61 7.16
N GLU A 188 -0.89 22.58 8.49
CA GLU A 188 -0.58 23.72 9.37
C GLU A 188 0.90 24.15 9.29
N HIS A 189 1.81 23.22 9.03
CA HIS A 189 3.25 23.46 9.01
C HIS A 189 3.89 23.40 7.61
N ASN A 190 3.07 23.34 6.55
CA ASN A 190 3.53 23.27 5.16
C ASN A 190 4.54 22.13 4.93
N LEU A 191 4.16 20.92 5.34
CA LEU A 191 4.93 19.71 5.12
C LEU A 191 4.39 18.96 3.91
N VAL A 192 5.24 18.14 3.29
CA VAL A 192 4.84 17.24 2.18
C VAL A 192 4.54 15.87 2.75
N ILE A 193 3.47 15.24 2.28
CA ILE A 193 3.17 13.83 2.58
C ILE A 193 3.33 13.03 1.30
N ILE A 194 4.11 11.95 1.38
CA ILE A 194 4.16 10.89 0.38
C ILE A 194 3.59 9.62 1.05
N PRO A 195 2.40 9.15 0.64
CA PRO A 195 1.87 7.88 1.12
C PRO A 195 2.77 6.74 0.70
N PHE A 196 2.99 5.79 1.60
CA PHE A 196 3.81 4.63 1.34
C PHE A 196 3.09 3.35 1.76
N GLY A 197 2.85 2.50 0.78
CA GLY A 197 2.27 1.18 0.99
C GLY A 197 3.31 0.07 0.94
N GLY A 198 3.16 -0.83 -0.04
CA GLY A 198 4.06 -1.97 -0.27
C GLY A 198 5.50 -1.61 -0.64
N GLY A 199 5.73 -0.45 -1.25
CA GLY A 199 7.01 -0.14 -1.90
C GLY A 199 7.22 -0.94 -3.19
N THR A 200 6.12 -1.33 -3.84
CA THR A 200 6.08 -2.15 -5.07
C THR A 200 5.85 -1.33 -6.34
N SER A 201 5.73 0.01 -6.22
CA SER A 201 5.48 0.90 -7.37
C SER A 201 6.55 0.74 -8.45
N VAL A 202 6.14 0.68 -9.71
CA VAL A 202 7.02 0.67 -10.89
C VAL A 202 6.86 1.92 -11.74
N SER A 203 6.41 3.02 -11.13
CA SER A 203 6.21 4.32 -11.80
C SER A 203 7.01 5.47 -11.18
N GLY A 204 7.77 5.20 -10.11
CA GLY A 204 8.46 6.22 -9.32
C GLY A 204 7.52 7.05 -8.43
N ALA A 205 6.29 6.58 -8.18
CA ALA A 205 5.27 7.34 -7.45
C ALA A 205 5.64 7.71 -6.00
N VAL A 206 6.64 7.02 -5.43
CA VAL A 206 7.14 7.27 -4.06
C VAL A 206 8.52 7.95 -4.06
N GLU A 207 9.08 8.27 -5.23
CA GLU A 207 10.34 9.00 -5.32
C GLU A 207 10.15 10.44 -4.82
N CYS A 208 11.05 10.88 -3.95
CA CYS A 208 11.03 12.25 -3.46
C CYS A 208 11.49 13.23 -4.56
N PRO A 209 10.70 14.28 -4.88
CA PRO A 209 11.12 15.28 -5.87
C PRO A 209 12.42 15.98 -5.44
N GLN A 210 13.41 16.00 -6.33
CA GLN A 210 14.76 16.50 -5.99
C GLN A 210 14.81 17.98 -5.60
N ARG A 211 13.86 18.78 -6.09
CA ARG A 211 13.76 20.23 -5.81
C ARG A 211 12.84 20.54 -4.62
N GLU A 212 12.23 19.54 -3.99
CA GLU A 212 11.36 19.77 -2.84
C GLU A 212 12.21 20.11 -1.61
N THR A 213 12.03 21.34 -1.12
CA THR A 213 12.78 21.89 0.01
C THR A 213 12.07 21.71 1.34
N ARG A 214 10.74 21.48 1.35
CA ARG A 214 9.96 21.27 2.57
C ARG A 214 10.31 19.92 3.20
N THR A 215 9.97 19.76 4.48
CA THR A 215 10.03 18.46 5.16
C THR A 215 9.07 17.48 4.48
N ILE A 216 9.57 16.31 4.10
CA ILE A 216 8.80 15.23 3.49
C ILE A 216 8.54 14.15 4.54
N ILE A 217 7.26 13.88 4.80
CA ILE A 217 6.76 12.78 5.61
C ILE A 217 6.45 11.61 4.68
N SER A 218 7.10 10.47 4.91
CA SER A 218 6.62 9.20 4.40
C SER A 218 5.54 8.67 5.34
N LEU A 219 4.28 8.67 4.89
CA LEU A 219 3.16 8.14 5.65
C LEU A 219 3.01 6.65 5.33
N ASP A 220 3.63 5.78 6.14
CA ASP A 220 3.62 4.34 5.93
C ASP A 220 2.39 3.71 6.59
N THR A 221 1.47 3.19 5.77
CA THR A 221 0.19 2.63 6.24
C THR A 221 0.31 1.23 6.81
N SER A 222 1.48 0.61 6.85
CA SER A 222 1.68 -0.80 7.25
C SER A 222 1.10 -1.21 8.59
N GLN A 223 0.83 -0.27 9.49
CA GLN A 223 0.25 -0.55 10.80
C GLN A 223 -1.26 -0.38 10.86
N MET A 224 -1.88 0.18 9.82
CA MET A 224 -3.32 0.20 9.60
C MET A 224 -3.72 -1.08 8.85
N ASN A 225 -3.58 -2.25 9.48
CA ASN A 225 -3.68 -3.55 8.82
C ASN A 225 -4.77 -4.46 9.40
N SER A 226 -5.87 -3.92 9.88
CA SER A 226 -6.99 -4.71 10.41
C SER A 226 -8.10 -4.98 9.39
N ILE A 227 -8.80 -6.10 9.57
CA ILE A 227 -10.16 -6.28 9.06
C ILE A 227 -11.10 -5.68 10.11
N LEU A 228 -11.81 -4.61 9.77
CA LEU A 228 -12.73 -3.93 10.69
C LEU A 228 -14.00 -4.75 10.89
N TRP A 229 -14.56 -5.28 9.80
CA TRP A 229 -15.69 -6.22 9.83
C TRP A 229 -15.75 -7.05 8.55
N LEU A 230 -16.48 -8.16 8.62
CA LEU A 230 -16.81 -9.05 7.51
C LEU A 230 -18.32 -9.29 7.54
N ASP A 231 -18.99 -8.96 6.46
CA ASP A 231 -20.41 -9.23 6.21
C ASP A 231 -20.52 -10.50 5.37
N GLU A 232 -20.84 -11.61 6.04
CA GLU A 232 -20.91 -12.95 5.44
C GLU A 232 -22.17 -13.19 4.59
N GLU A 233 -23.20 -12.35 4.76
CA GLU A 233 -24.44 -12.40 4.00
C GLU A 233 -24.28 -11.67 2.68
N ASN A 234 -23.72 -10.46 2.73
CA ASN A 234 -23.49 -9.62 1.55
C ASN A 234 -22.15 -9.89 0.87
N LEU A 235 -21.28 -10.72 1.48
CA LEU A 235 -19.95 -11.04 0.99
C LEU A 235 -19.08 -9.78 0.82
N VAL A 236 -19.04 -8.94 1.84
CA VAL A 236 -18.24 -7.70 1.83
C VAL A 236 -17.36 -7.65 3.08
N ALA A 237 -16.08 -7.33 2.91
CA ALA A 237 -15.17 -7.06 4.01
C ALA A 237 -14.80 -5.58 4.06
N CYS A 238 -14.71 -5.02 5.26
CA CYS A 238 -14.23 -3.66 5.46
C CYS A 238 -12.86 -3.72 6.14
N ILE A 239 -11.84 -3.21 5.47
CA ILE A 239 -10.44 -3.42 5.83
C ILE A 239 -9.67 -2.10 5.89
N GLU A 240 -8.67 -2.01 6.76
CA GLU A 240 -7.76 -0.86 6.76
C GLU A 240 -6.78 -0.93 5.56
N ALA A 241 -6.47 0.23 4.98
CA ALA A 241 -5.67 0.36 3.76
C ALA A 241 -4.23 -0.18 3.81
N GLY A 242 -3.73 -0.49 4.99
CA GLY A 242 -2.38 -0.97 5.24
C GLY A 242 -2.21 -2.48 5.16
N ILE A 243 -3.29 -3.26 5.04
CA ILE A 243 -3.22 -4.72 4.95
C ILE A 243 -2.62 -5.14 3.61
N ILE A 244 -1.66 -6.07 3.65
CA ILE A 244 -1.05 -6.64 2.45
C ILE A 244 -1.89 -7.82 1.95
N GLY A 245 -1.87 -8.07 0.64
CA GLY A 245 -2.70 -9.10 0.00
C GLY A 245 -2.59 -10.47 0.66
N GLN A 246 -1.36 -10.97 0.87
CA GLN A 246 -1.13 -12.27 1.50
C GLN A 246 -1.68 -12.38 2.93
N ASP A 247 -1.71 -11.27 3.67
CA ASP A 247 -2.17 -11.27 5.05
C ASP A 247 -3.69 -11.22 5.12
N LEU A 248 -4.33 -10.47 4.21
CA LEU A 248 -5.77 -10.50 4.05
C LEU A 248 -6.24 -11.90 3.64
N GLU A 249 -5.65 -12.48 2.60
CA GLU A 249 -6.02 -13.80 2.11
C GLU A 249 -5.86 -14.87 3.19
N ARG A 250 -4.77 -14.85 3.96
CA ARG A 250 -4.59 -15.78 5.08
C ARG A 250 -5.73 -15.68 6.10
N GLU A 251 -6.15 -14.47 6.46
CA GLU A 251 -7.21 -14.26 7.44
C GLU A 251 -8.61 -14.60 6.88
N LEU A 252 -8.88 -14.27 5.62
CA LEU A 252 -10.13 -14.65 4.96
C LEU A 252 -10.23 -16.16 4.78
N GLN A 253 -9.15 -16.83 4.34
CA GLN A 253 -9.11 -18.28 4.13
C GLN A 253 -9.36 -19.05 5.43
N ALA A 254 -8.80 -18.58 6.55
CA ALA A 254 -9.06 -19.14 7.88
C ALA A 254 -10.55 -19.10 8.28
N ARG A 255 -11.35 -18.28 7.58
CA ARG A 255 -12.80 -18.11 7.78
C ARG A 255 -13.64 -18.66 6.63
N GLY A 256 -13.01 -19.29 5.62
CA GLY A 256 -13.71 -19.85 4.46
C GLY A 256 -14.03 -18.84 3.36
N TYR A 257 -13.31 -17.71 3.30
CA TYR A 257 -13.49 -16.64 2.32
C TYR A 257 -12.20 -16.33 1.55
N THR A 258 -12.32 -15.61 0.45
CA THR A 258 -11.21 -15.02 -0.31
C THR A 258 -11.65 -13.69 -0.96
N SER A 259 -10.74 -12.74 -1.14
CA SER A 259 -10.99 -11.57 -2.00
C SER A 259 -10.87 -11.93 -3.48
N GLY A 260 -10.04 -12.92 -3.82
CA GLY A 260 -9.65 -13.24 -5.19
C GLY A 260 -8.75 -12.20 -5.86
N HIS A 261 -8.31 -11.13 -5.15
CA HIS A 261 -7.41 -10.13 -5.70
C HIS A 261 -5.95 -10.52 -5.49
N GLU A 262 -5.36 -11.11 -6.53
CA GLU A 262 -4.02 -11.70 -6.50
C GLU A 262 -3.07 -11.05 -7.53
N PRO A 263 -2.68 -9.77 -7.36
CA PRO A 263 -1.62 -9.20 -8.19
C PRO A 263 -0.29 -9.93 -7.94
N ASP A 264 0.60 -9.98 -8.92
CA ASP A 264 1.93 -10.62 -8.76
C ASP A 264 2.75 -10.08 -7.56
N SER A 265 2.43 -8.87 -7.10
CA SER A 265 3.03 -8.24 -5.92
C SER A 265 2.32 -8.49 -4.60
N TYR A 266 1.28 -9.34 -4.53
CA TYR A 266 0.35 -9.49 -3.39
C TYR A 266 1.03 -9.78 -2.04
N GLU A 267 2.22 -10.37 -2.05
CA GLU A 267 3.04 -10.60 -0.84
C GLU A 267 3.46 -9.28 -0.16
N PHE A 268 3.49 -8.16 -0.89
CA PHE A 268 3.98 -6.88 -0.38
C PHE A 268 3.05 -5.72 -0.68
N SER A 269 2.33 -5.76 -1.81
CA SER A 269 1.37 -4.72 -2.18
C SER A 269 0.20 -4.71 -1.22
N ARG A 270 -0.31 -3.50 -1.03
CA ARG A 270 -1.49 -3.23 -0.21
C ARG A 270 -2.65 -2.89 -1.13
N TYR A 271 -3.85 -3.10 -0.63
CA TYR A 271 -5.05 -2.70 -1.34
C TYR A 271 -5.05 -1.20 -1.64
N SER A 272 -5.21 -0.87 -2.92
CA SER A 272 -5.33 0.50 -3.43
C SER A 272 -6.58 0.61 -4.27
N TRP A 273 -7.26 1.77 -4.21
CA TRP A 273 -8.45 2.06 -5.04
C TRP A 273 -8.24 1.83 -6.53
N SER A 274 -7.02 2.08 -7.04
CA SER A 274 -6.64 1.83 -8.43
C SER A 274 -6.84 0.38 -8.87
N ASP A 275 -6.80 -0.57 -7.94
CA ASP A 275 -6.95 -1.99 -8.23
C ASP A 275 -8.42 -2.34 -8.58
N HIS A 276 -9.37 -1.50 -8.17
CA HIS A 276 -10.79 -1.63 -8.51
C HIS A 276 -11.17 -0.86 -9.79
N GLN A 277 -10.31 0.06 -10.25
CA GLN A 277 -10.51 0.84 -11.46
C GLN A 277 -9.57 0.39 -12.58
N SER A 278 -9.95 -0.69 -13.26
CA SER A 278 -9.62 -0.86 -14.69
C SER A 278 -10.44 0.11 -15.57
N GLY A 279 -10.66 1.34 -15.11
CA GLY A 279 -11.42 2.38 -15.79
C GLY A 279 -11.51 3.70 -15.01
N SER A 280 -10.93 4.75 -15.58
CA SER A 280 -11.06 6.21 -15.29
C SER A 280 -10.07 6.87 -14.32
N GLU A 281 -9.61 8.05 -14.74
CA GLU A 281 -8.53 8.88 -14.18
C GLU A 281 -9.01 9.88 -13.10
N ASN A 282 -8.06 10.27 -12.22
CA ASN A 282 -7.89 11.53 -11.46
C ASN A 282 -8.36 11.71 -9.98
N THR A 283 -7.34 12.04 -9.14
CA THR A 283 -7.22 13.07 -8.06
C THR A 283 -7.40 12.80 -6.54
N ALA A 284 -6.26 12.96 -5.82
CA ALA A 284 -5.99 13.80 -4.62
C ALA A 284 -6.37 13.33 -3.16
N PRO A 285 -5.89 14.00 -2.08
CA PRO A 285 -5.34 13.41 -0.84
C PRO A 285 -6.36 12.89 0.19
N ALA A 286 -7.66 12.99 -0.12
CA ALA A 286 -8.76 12.60 0.76
C ALA A 286 -8.95 11.07 0.87
N GLN A 287 -8.12 10.30 0.18
CA GLN A 287 -8.18 8.84 0.13
C GLN A 287 -7.17 8.15 1.08
N MET A 288 -6.30 8.90 1.75
CA MET A 288 -5.26 8.32 2.63
C MET A 288 -5.80 7.78 3.96
N SER A 289 -6.96 8.27 4.40
CA SER A 289 -7.60 7.89 5.67
C SER A 289 -8.59 6.73 5.53
N GLN A 290 -8.74 6.18 4.32
CA GLN A 290 -9.88 5.34 4.00
C GLN A 290 -9.75 3.90 4.50
N VAL A 291 -10.90 3.42 4.95
CA VAL A 291 -11.21 2.00 5.08
C VAL A 291 -11.73 1.54 3.73
N TRP A 292 -11.26 0.39 3.25
CA TRP A 292 -11.68 -0.18 1.98
C TRP A 292 -12.81 -1.18 2.19
N PHE A 293 -13.73 -1.20 1.23
CA PHE A 293 -14.71 -2.26 1.09
C PHE A 293 -14.22 -3.18 -0.01
N ASP A 294 -14.10 -4.46 0.30
CA ASP A 294 -13.68 -5.48 -0.64
C ASP A 294 -14.79 -6.52 -0.80
N CYS A 295 -15.03 -6.95 -2.03
CA CYS A 295 -15.97 -8.04 -2.29
C CYS A 295 -15.26 -9.37 -2.00
N VAL A 296 -15.86 -10.21 -1.18
CA VAL A 296 -15.31 -11.54 -0.89
C VAL A 296 -16.14 -12.62 -1.58
N SER A 297 -15.59 -13.82 -1.68
CA SER A 297 -16.25 -15.02 -2.16
C SER A 297 -16.03 -16.16 -1.17
N ARG A 298 -16.98 -17.09 -1.09
CA ARG A 298 -16.83 -18.31 -0.28
C ARG A 298 -15.91 -19.28 -1.00
N LEU A 299 -15.04 -19.95 -0.23
CA LEU A 299 -14.15 -21.02 -0.69
C LEU A 299 -14.87 -22.37 -0.84
#